data_AF-A0A944X5G4-F1
#
_entry.id   AF-A0A944X5G4-F1
#
_cell.length_a   1.000
_cell.length_b   1.000
_cell.length_c   1.000
_cell.angle_alpha   90.00
_cell.angle_beta   90.00
_cell.angle_gamma   90.00
#
_symmetry.space_group_name_H-M   'P 1'
#
loop_
_entity.id
_entity.type
_entity.pdbx_description
1 polymer ?
#
loop_
_entity_poly.entity_id
_entity_poly.type
_entity_poly.pdbx_seq_one_letter_code
_entity_poly.pdbx_strand_id
1 'polypeptide(L)'
;MADELAELRDRIARLEAKDGCLSTFNEYLHYLDGEFVDDVIGVFSEDAELQLMNYPPGSGENPLYKGHKEIRPIYADHRGIKTRHHTSNATVNVHPGSETADLSAYFLTAVIYGLTGGIYEGSLKLIDGKWFITYLRISSSWGWRVPHEDPPFLDNLFGDGTIRGGRPVPYEQYKPKK
;
A
#
# COMPACT_ATOMS: atom_id res chain seq x y z
N MET A 1 -7.00 23.18 31.98
CA MET A 1 -7.74 21.90 32.01
C MET A 1 -8.55 21.65 30.73
N ALA A 2 -9.45 22.54 30.29
CA ALA A 2 -10.19 22.34 29.04
C ALA A 2 -9.28 22.37 27.80
N ASP A 3 -8.35 23.33 27.75
CA ASP A 3 -7.41 23.47 26.62
C ASP A 3 -6.42 22.30 26.52
N GLU A 4 -5.92 21.84 27.67
CA GLU A 4 -5.03 20.68 27.76
C GLU A 4 -5.73 19.38 27.32
N LEU A 5 -7.00 19.19 27.72
CA LEU A 5 -7.79 18.04 27.26
C LEU A 5 -8.07 18.10 25.75
N ALA A 6 -8.33 19.30 25.21
CA ALA A 6 -8.52 19.49 23.78
C ALA A 6 -7.23 19.20 22.99
N GLU A 7 -6.08 19.68 23.48
CA GLU A 7 -4.77 19.39 22.89
C GLU A 7 -4.47 17.89 22.91
N LEU A 8 -4.71 17.21 24.03
CA LEU A 8 -4.50 15.77 24.15
C LEU A 8 -5.40 14.99 23.18
N ARG A 9 -6.67 15.40 23.01
CA ARG A 9 -7.58 14.78 22.05
C ARG A 9 -7.10 14.94 20.61
N ASP A 10 -6.64 16.13 20.24
CA ASP A 10 -6.08 16.37 18.89
C ASP A 10 -4.82 15.51 18.66
N ARG A 11 -3.91 15.47 19.64
CA ARG A 11 -2.70 14.64 19.56
C ARG A 11 -3.01 13.16 19.43
N ILE A 12 -3.98 12.64 20.19
CA ILE A 12 -4.42 11.24 20.07
C ILE A 12 -5.05 10.99 18.70
N ALA A 13 -5.94 11.87 18.23
CA ALA A 13 -6.56 11.75 16.92
C ALA A 13 -5.51 11.70 15.80
N ARG A 14 -4.45 12.50 15.89
CA ARG A 14 -3.34 12.47 14.92
C ARG A 14 -2.51 11.19 14.99
N LEU A 15 -2.33 10.60 16.17
CA LEU A 15 -1.64 9.31 16.31
C LEU A 15 -2.49 8.16 15.75
N GLU A 16 -3.78 8.12 16.06
CA GLU A 16 -4.72 7.13 15.51
C GLU A 16 -4.84 7.27 13.98
N ALA A 17 -4.87 8.49 13.46
CA ALA A 17 -4.85 8.76 12.03
C ALA A 17 -3.56 8.22 11.36
N LYS A 18 -2.41 8.42 12.00
CA LYS A 18 -1.13 7.91 11.50
C LYS A 18 -1.11 6.39 11.43
N ASP A 19 -1.58 5.73 12.48
CA ASP A 19 -1.67 4.26 12.52
C ASP A 19 -2.67 3.74 11.49
N GLY A 20 -3.81 4.42 11.31
CA GLY A 20 -4.78 4.12 10.26
C GLY A 20 -4.17 4.20 8.86
N CYS A 21 -3.41 5.26 8.56
CA CYS A 21 -2.72 5.41 7.28
C CYS A 21 -1.68 4.29 7.04
N LEU A 22 -0.86 3.99 8.05
CA LEU A 22 0.13 2.92 7.97
C LEU A 22 -0.54 1.55 7.78
N SER A 23 -1.66 1.31 8.46
CA SER A 23 -2.44 0.08 8.26
C SER A 23 -2.97 -0.02 6.85
N THR A 24 -3.63 1.01 6.30
CA THR A 24 -4.14 1.01 4.93
C THR A 24 -3.02 0.73 3.92
N PHE A 25 -1.84 1.31 4.13
CA PHE A 25 -0.69 1.06 3.25
C PHE A 25 -0.13 -0.36 3.40
N ASN A 26 -0.08 -0.92 4.61
CA ASN A 26 0.32 -2.32 4.79
C ASN A 26 -0.71 -3.29 4.20
N GLU A 27 -2.00 -2.99 4.37
CA GLU A 27 -3.10 -3.73 3.75
C GLU A 27 -2.94 -3.78 2.22
N TYR A 28 -2.67 -2.63 1.59
CA TYR A 28 -2.37 -2.56 0.15
C TYR A 28 -1.28 -3.57 -0.27
N LEU A 29 -0.15 -3.61 0.44
CA LEU A 29 0.98 -4.49 0.11
C LEU A 29 0.65 -5.97 0.34
N HIS A 30 -0.01 -6.29 1.45
CA HIS A 30 -0.43 -7.66 1.73
C HIS A 30 -1.46 -8.17 0.72
N TYR A 31 -2.41 -7.31 0.32
CA TYR A 31 -3.40 -7.67 -0.68
C TYR A 31 -2.78 -7.83 -2.07
N LEU A 32 -1.77 -7.02 -2.38
CA LEU A 32 -0.98 -7.14 -3.61
C LEU A 32 -0.24 -8.47 -3.67
N ASP A 33 0.53 -8.82 -2.63
CA ASP A 33 1.31 -10.07 -2.56
C ASP A 33 0.44 -11.34 -2.48
N GLY A 34 -0.75 -11.22 -1.89
CA GLY A 34 -1.74 -12.30 -1.80
C GLY A 34 -2.67 -12.42 -3.01
N GLU A 35 -2.48 -11.58 -4.03
CA GLU A 35 -3.33 -11.53 -5.24
C GLU A 35 -4.82 -11.29 -4.95
N PHE A 36 -5.12 -10.63 -3.83
CA PHE A 36 -6.47 -10.29 -3.37
C PHE A 36 -6.97 -9.02 -4.06
N VAL A 37 -7.16 -9.09 -5.39
CA VAL A 37 -7.42 -7.91 -6.25
C VAL A 37 -8.59 -7.05 -5.75
N ASP A 38 -9.70 -7.65 -5.29
CA ASP A 38 -10.83 -6.87 -4.77
C ASP A 38 -10.47 -6.09 -3.51
N ASP A 39 -9.67 -6.69 -2.64
CA ASP A 39 -9.20 -6.04 -1.41
C ASP A 39 -8.15 -4.96 -1.73
N VAL A 40 -7.27 -5.17 -2.73
CA VAL A 40 -6.36 -4.12 -3.25
C VAL A 40 -7.15 -2.92 -3.72
N ILE A 41 -8.21 -3.12 -4.52
CA ILE A 41 -9.04 -2.01 -5.00
C ILE A 41 -9.81 -1.35 -3.84
N GLY A 42 -10.23 -2.13 -2.85
CA GLY A 42 -10.94 -1.65 -1.67
C GLY A 42 -10.14 -0.75 -0.72
N VAL A 43 -8.83 -0.58 -0.92
CA VAL A 43 -8.02 0.42 -0.18
C VAL A 43 -7.90 1.76 -0.90
N PHE A 44 -8.28 1.85 -2.17
CA PHE A 44 -8.30 3.10 -2.93
C PHE A 44 -9.66 3.80 -2.79
N SER A 45 -9.70 5.13 -2.79
CA SER A 45 -10.95 5.87 -2.98
C SER A 45 -11.51 5.60 -4.38
N GLU A 46 -12.82 5.78 -4.57
CA GLU A 46 -13.48 5.51 -5.85
C GLU A 46 -12.86 6.31 -7.02
N ASP A 47 -12.42 7.53 -6.72
CA ASP A 47 -11.81 8.50 -7.61
C ASP A 47 -10.28 8.54 -7.54
N ALA A 48 -9.65 7.55 -6.91
CA ALA A 48 -8.21 7.57 -6.66
C ALA A 48 -7.38 7.60 -7.96
N GLU A 49 -6.18 8.14 -7.88
CA GLU A 49 -5.24 8.17 -8.99
C GLU A 49 -4.00 7.29 -8.71
N LEU A 50 -3.64 6.43 -9.66
CA LEU A 50 -2.42 5.61 -9.60
C LEU A 50 -1.47 6.03 -10.73
N GLN A 51 -0.27 6.46 -10.38
CA GLN A 51 0.79 6.78 -11.34
C GLN A 51 1.94 5.78 -11.25
N LEU A 52 2.29 5.16 -12.37
CA LEU A 52 3.46 4.30 -12.45
C LEU A 52 4.55 5.04 -13.22
N MET A 53 5.73 5.17 -12.64
CA MET A 53 6.84 5.85 -13.31
C MET A 53 7.70 4.85 -14.08
N ASN A 54 8.05 5.21 -15.32
CA ASN A 54 8.85 4.39 -16.21
C ASN A 54 8.30 2.97 -16.36
N TYR A 55 7.02 2.83 -16.73
CA TYR A 55 6.30 1.56 -16.78
C TYR A 55 5.72 1.29 -18.18
N PRO A 56 6.10 0.18 -18.85
CA PRO A 56 7.03 -0.86 -18.39
C PRO A 56 8.47 -0.36 -18.17
N PRO A 57 9.26 -0.99 -17.28
CA PRO A 57 10.62 -0.56 -16.97
C PRO A 57 11.49 -0.31 -18.20
N GLY A 58 11.99 0.92 -18.33
CA GLY A 58 12.87 1.35 -19.43
C GLY A 58 12.15 2.02 -20.61
N SER A 59 10.82 2.07 -20.61
CA SER A 59 10.02 2.76 -21.64
C SER A 59 10.11 4.29 -21.57
N GLY A 60 10.37 4.86 -20.39
CA GLY A 60 10.23 6.29 -20.11
C GLY A 60 8.77 6.76 -19.97
N GLU A 61 7.80 5.85 -20.09
CA GLU A 61 6.37 6.17 -19.97
C GLU A 61 5.95 6.30 -18.50
N ASN A 62 5.05 7.23 -18.22
CA ASN A 62 4.54 7.48 -16.86
C ASN A 62 3.00 7.43 -16.83
N PRO A 63 2.39 6.26 -17.09
CA PRO A 63 0.94 6.15 -17.18
C PRO A 63 0.26 6.54 -15.87
N LEU A 64 -0.91 7.16 -16.01
CA LEU A 64 -1.79 7.59 -14.93
C LEU A 64 -3.16 6.92 -15.12
N TYR A 65 -3.63 6.23 -14.08
CA TYR A 65 -4.90 5.51 -14.05
C TYR A 65 -5.83 6.17 -13.05
N LYS A 66 -7.10 6.36 -13.42
CA LYS A 66 -8.08 7.10 -12.62
C LYS A 66 -9.28 6.24 -12.23
N GLY A 67 -9.51 6.17 -10.93
CA GLY A 67 -10.57 5.42 -10.30
C GLY A 67 -10.43 3.91 -10.42
N HIS A 68 -11.30 3.19 -9.72
CA HIS A 68 -11.24 1.73 -9.62
C HIS A 68 -11.26 1.01 -10.97
N LYS A 69 -12.00 1.54 -11.95
CA LYS A 69 -12.16 0.92 -13.28
C LYS A 69 -10.83 0.84 -14.05
N GLU A 70 -10.01 1.87 -13.98
CA GLU A 70 -8.72 1.93 -14.68
C GLU A 70 -7.59 1.31 -13.85
N ILE A 71 -7.68 1.40 -12.52
CA ILE A 71 -6.68 0.84 -11.61
C ILE A 71 -6.76 -0.69 -11.56
N ARG A 72 -7.98 -1.26 -11.59
CA ARG A 72 -8.19 -2.71 -11.41
C ARG A 72 -7.44 -3.61 -12.39
N PRO A 73 -7.46 -3.37 -13.71
CA PRO A 73 -6.74 -4.21 -14.67
C PRO A 73 -5.24 -4.33 -14.35
N ILE A 74 -4.62 -3.26 -13.84
CA ILE A 74 -3.20 -3.26 -13.46
C ILE A 74 -2.88 -4.35 -12.45
N TYR A 75 -3.76 -4.60 -11.48
CA TYR A 75 -3.53 -5.66 -10.49
C TYR A 75 -4.10 -7.02 -10.91
N ALA A 76 -5.13 -7.04 -11.77
CA ALA A 76 -5.73 -8.28 -12.25
C ALA A 76 -4.83 -9.01 -13.27
N ASP A 77 -4.20 -8.26 -14.17
CA ASP A 77 -3.40 -8.79 -15.28
C ASP A 77 -2.04 -9.36 -14.81
N HIS A 78 -1.64 -9.03 -13.57
CA HIS A 78 -0.36 -9.45 -12.97
C HIS A 78 -0.49 -10.65 -12.02
N ARG A 79 -1.63 -11.34 -12.01
CA ARG A 79 -1.80 -12.58 -11.23
C ARG A 79 -0.84 -13.68 -11.67
N GLY A 80 -0.38 -14.47 -10.72
CA GLY A 80 0.61 -15.53 -10.92
C GLY A 80 2.06 -15.04 -10.94
N ILE A 81 2.30 -13.72 -10.97
CA ILE A 81 3.64 -13.15 -10.80
C ILE A 81 3.93 -13.15 -9.30
N LYS A 82 4.58 -14.21 -8.83
CA LYS A 82 4.94 -14.36 -7.40
C LYS A 82 5.91 -13.24 -7.01
N THR A 83 5.36 -12.17 -6.43
CA THR A 83 6.11 -11.01 -5.95
C THR A 83 6.03 -10.89 -4.42
N ARG A 84 7.03 -10.25 -3.81
CA ARG A 84 7.02 -9.90 -2.38
C ARG A 84 7.42 -8.46 -2.21
N HIS A 85 6.48 -7.63 -1.78
CA HIS A 85 6.69 -6.22 -1.53
C HIS A 85 7.15 -6.01 -0.10
N HIS A 86 8.39 -5.54 0.05
CA HIS A 86 8.96 -5.13 1.32
C HIS A 86 9.06 -3.62 1.33
N THR A 87 8.40 -2.98 2.30
CA THR A 87 8.54 -1.53 2.49
C THR A 87 9.29 -1.22 3.77
N SER A 88 10.10 -0.17 3.71
CA SER A 88 10.82 0.36 4.86
C SER A 88 10.79 1.88 4.85
N ASN A 89 11.16 2.48 5.98
CA ASN A 89 11.24 3.94 6.12
C ASN A 89 9.92 4.63 5.74
N ALA A 90 8.78 3.98 6.02
CA ALA A 90 7.48 4.57 5.80
C ALA A 90 7.32 5.78 6.72
N THR A 91 7.11 6.95 6.12
CA THR A 91 6.79 8.18 6.81
C THR A 91 5.37 8.58 6.45
N VAL A 92 4.64 9.06 7.47
CA VAL A 92 3.28 9.57 7.31
C VAL A 92 3.21 10.92 7.98
N ASN A 93 2.76 11.92 7.23
CA ASN A 93 2.47 13.25 7.73
C ASN A 93 0.95 13.46 7.73
N VAL A 94 0.34 13.40 8.91
CA VAL A 94 -1.09 13.70 9.08
C VAL A 94 -1.28 15.20 9.11
N HIS A 95 -2.11 15.73 8.20
CA HIS A 95 -2.42 17.15 8.11
C HIS A 95 -3.30 17.64 9.28
N PRO A 96 -3.37 18.95 9.52
CA PRO A 96 -4.32 19.51 10.49
C PRO A 96 -5.76 19.01 10.24
N GLY A 97 -6.48 18.66 11.31
CA GLY A 97 -7.83 18.09 11.22
C GLY A 97 -7.88 16.56 11.20
N SER A 98 -6.74 15.88 10.99
CA SER A 98 -6.64 14.40 11.06
C SER A 98 -7.50 13.63 10.05
N GLU A 99 -7.87 14.25 8.94
CA GLU A 99 -8.70 13.65 7.89
C GLU A 99 -7.96 13.38 6.58
N THR A 100 -6.75 13.92 6.43
CA THR A 100 -5.88 13.70 5.28
C THR A 100 -4.44 13.48 5.72
N ALA A 101 -3.66 12.75 4.92
CA ALA A 101 -2.25 12.54 5.17
C ALA A 101 -1.47 12.32 3.88
N ASP A 102 -0.17 12.62 3.93
CA ASP A 102 0.80 12.19 2.91
C ASP A 102 1.65 11.04 3.44
N LEU A 103 2.01 10.11 2.57
CA LEU A 103 2.84 8.95 2.84
C LEU A 103 4.00 8.88 1.85
N SER A 104 5.18 8.51 2.35
CA SER A 104 6.26 8.03 1.49
C SER A 104 6.93 6.80 2.10
N ALA A 105 7.36 5.86 1.27
CA ALA A 105 8.07 4.68 1.72
C ALA A 105 9.07 4.21 0.66
N TYR A 106 10.24 3.76 1.08
CA TYR A 106 11.09 2.98 0.19
C TYR A 106 10.51 1.58 0.05
N PHE A 107 10.70 0.97 -1.11
CA PHE A 107 10.34 -0.42 -1.32
C PHE A 107 11.46 -1.21 -1.98
N LEU A 108 11.41 -2.50 -1.72
CA LEU A 108 12.10 -3.55 -2.45
C LEU A 108 11.06 -4.63 -2.77
N THR A 109 10.91 -4.96 -4.03
CA THR A 109 10.04 -6.03 -4.49
C THR A 109 10.88 -7.20 -4.97
N ALA A 110 10.79 -8.34 -4.27
CA ALA A 110 11.31 -9.58 -4.81
C ALA A 110 10.37 -10.10 -5.88
N VAL A 111 10.92 -10.49 -7.02
CA VAL A 111 10.20 -11.14 -8.12
C VAL A 111 10.88 -12.45 -8.44
N ILE A 112 10.24 -13.30 -9.24
CA ILE A 112 10.86 -14.55 -9.69
C ILE A 112 12.19 -14.21 -10.41
N TYR A 113 13.29 -14.71 -9.84
CA TYR A 113 14.68 -14.45 -10.25
C TYR A 113 15.11 -12.97 -10.30
N GLY A 114 14.59 -12.11 -9.42
CA GLY A 114 15.03 -10.73 -9.43
C GLY A 114 14.56 -9.92 -8.23
N LEU A 115 15.07 -8.69 -8.19
CA LEU A 115 14.72 -7.69 -7.19
C LEU A 115 14.56 -6.36 -7.90
N THR A 116 13.52 -5.62 -7.56
CA THR A 116 13.35 -4.21 -7.94
C THR A 116 13.25 -3.36 -6.68
N GLY A 117 13.59 -2.09 -6.79
CA GLY A 117 13.52 -1.15 -5.68
C GLY A 117 13.12 0.23 -6.14
N GLY A 118 12.57 1.00 -5.21
CA GLY A 118 11.97 2.27 -5.54
C GLY A 118 11.33 2.99 -4.37
N ILE A 119 10.42 3.89 -4.70
CA ILE A 119 9.70 4.74 -3.74
C ILE A 119 8.20 4.67 -4.04
N TYR A 120 7.42 4.53 -2.98
CA TYR A 120 6.00 4.85 -2.94
C TYR A 120 5.82 6.27 -2.42
N GLU A 121 5.01 7.07 -3.09
CA GLU A 121 4.57 8.39 -2.64
C GLU A 121 3.06 8.45 -2.79
N GLY A 122 2.33 8.74 -1.72
CA GLY A 122 0.87 8.72 -1.78
C GLY A 122 0.21 9.74 -0.88
N SER A 123 -1.06 9.98 -1.15
CA SER A 123 -1.95 10.77 -0.31
C SER A 123 -3.15 9.91 0.10
N LEU A 124 -3.59 10.09 1.35
CA LEU A 124 -4.67 9.34 1.95
C LEU A 124 -5.72 10.27 2.53
N LYS A 125 -6.96 9.78 2.58
CA LYS A 125 -8.11 10.48 3.15
C LYS A 125 -8.96 9.56 4.01
N LEU A 126 -9.44 10.08 5.13
CA LEU A 126 -10.44 9.45 5.98
C LEU A 126 -11.83 9.69 5.38
N ILE A 127 -12.54 8.61 5.05
CA ILE A 127 -13.90 8.64 4.51
C ILE A 127 -14.73 7.64 5.32
N ASP A 128 -15.80 8.13 5.96
CA ASP A 128 -16.71 7.32 6.78
C ASP A 128 -16.01 6.41 7.82
N GLY A 129 -14.91 6.91 8.41
CA GLY A 129 -14.14 6.19 9.43
C GLY A 129 -13.12 5.19 8.89
N LYS A 130 -12.91 5.12 7.57
CA LYS A 130 -11.85 4.30 6.94
C LYS A 130 -10.88 5.17 6.15
N TRP A 131 -9.59 4.86 6.26
CA TRP A 131 -8.55 5.51 5.45
C TRP A 131 -8.46 4.87 4.07
N PHE A 132 -8.45 5.71 3.05
CA PHE A 132 -8.32 5.31 1.65
C PHE A 132 -7.15 6.05 1.00
N ILE A 133 -6.49 5.37 0.08
CA ILE A 133 -5.49 5.95 -0.82
C ILE A 133 -6.23 6.75 -1.88
N THR A 134 -5.99 8.06 -1.97
CA THR A 134 -6.56 8.93 -3.01
C THR A 134 -5.57 9.18 -4.15
N TYR A 135 -4.27 9.07 -3.86
CA TYR A 135 -3.22 9.12 -4.86
C TYR A 135 -2.09 8.17 -4.48
N LEU A 136 -1.53 7.44 -5.44
CA LEU A 136 -0.32 6.66 -5.26
C LEU A 136 0.56 6.77 -6.50
N ARG A 137 1.81 7.20 -6.31
CA ARG A 137 2.88 7.10 -7.28
C ARG A 137 3.83 5.97 -6.90
N ILE A 138 4.18 5.16 -7.89
CA ILE A 138 5.16 4.08 -7.76
C ILE A 138 6.33 4.39 -8.68
N SER A 139 7.48 4.67 -8.07
CA SER A 139 8.72 5.00 -8.79
C SER A 139 9.72 3.86 -8.66
N SER A 140 9.77 2.95 -9.64
CA SER A 140 10.79 1.90 -9.71
C SER A 140 12.09 2.49 -10.26
N SER A 141 13.09 2.66 -9.41
CA SER A 141 14.32 3.39 -9.75
C SER A 141 15.51 2.47 -10.07
N TRP A 142 15.50 1.23 -9.57
CA TRP A 142 16.57 0.27 -9.82
C TRP A 142 16.09 -1.18 -9.67
N GLY A 143 16.90 -2.12 -10.15
CA GLY A 143 16.66 -3.54 -9.99
C GLY A 143 17.67 -4.39 -10.74
N TRP A 144 17.66 -5.69 -10.50
CA TRP A 144 18.41 -6.67 -11.27
C TRP A 144 17.61 -7.96 -11.43
N ARG A 145 17.93 -8.70 -12.49
CA ARG A 145 17.47 -10.07 -12.70
C ARG A 145 18.66 -11.00 -12.67
N VAL A 146 18.45 -12.20 -12.16
CA VAL A 146 19.42 -13.29 -12.12
C VAL A 146 19.02 -14.29 -13.22
N PRO A 147 19.90 -14.60 -14.18
CA PRO A 147 19.64 -15.68 -15.12
C PRO A 147 19.46 -17.00 -14.37
N HIS A 148 18.43 -17.79 -14.72
CA HIS A 148 18.18 -19.06 -14.08
C HIS A 148 17.43 -20.03 -15.01
N GLU A 149 17.72 -21.33 -14.89
CA GLU A 149 17.10 -22.39 -15.70
C GLU A 149 16.09 -23.23 -14.90
N ASP A 150 16.31 -23.41 -13.60
CA ASP A 150 15.43 -24.22 -12.73
C ASP A 150 14.32 -23.39 -12.06
N PRO A 151 13.14 -23.96 -11.74
CA PRO A 151 12.11 -23.28 -10.94
C PRO A 151 12.62 -22.88 -9.54
N PRO A 152 12.05 -21.84 -8.91
CA PRO A 152 12.43 -21.46 -7.55
C PRO A 152 12.22 -22.62 -6.57
N PHE A 153 13.17 -22.79 -5.63
CA PHE A 153 13.24 -23.92 -4.69
C PHE A 153 11.99 -24.09 -3.80
N LEU A 154 11.20 -23.02 -3.62
CA LEU A 154 9.92 -23.06 -2.90
C LEU A 154 8.86 -22.38 -3.77
N ASP A 155 7.89 -23.17 -4.25
CA ASP A 155 6.84 -22.73 -5.17
C ASP A 155 5.42 -22.78 -4.55
N ASN A 156 5.32 -22.64 -3.23
CA ASN A 156 4.03 -22.62 -2.54
C ASN A 156 3.22 -21.36 -2.88
N LEU A 157 1.90 -21.43 -2.66
CA LEU A 157 1.06 -20.23 -2.67
C LEU A 157 1.40 -19.37 -1.44
N PHE A 158 1.21 -18.05 -1.55
CA PHE A 158 1.63 -17.12 -0.49
C PHE A 158 1.03 -17.42 0.89
N GLY A 159 -0.22 -17.88 0.92
CA GLY A 159 -0.90 -18.20 2.17
C GLY A 159 -0.48 -19.52 2.82
N ASP A 160 0.22 -20.39 2.09
CA ASP A 160 0.49 -21.76 2.53
C ASP A 160 1.37 -21.76 3.79
N GLY A 161 0.93 -22.50 4.80
CA GLY A 161 1.63 -22.60 6.09
C GLY A 161 1.51 -21.37 6.99
N THR A 162 0.74 -20.34 6.61
CA THR A 162 0.50 -19.16 7.46
C THR A 162 -0.84 -19.23 8.19
N ILE A 163 -0.92 -18.64 9.39
CA ILE A 163 -2.14 -18.64 10.21
C ILE A 163 -3.30 -17.86 9.54
N ARG A 164 -2.99 -16.89 8.67
CA ARG A 164 -3.96 -15.95 8.09
C ARG A 164 -4.09 -16.07 6.57
N GLY A 165 -3.51 -17.10 5.96
CA GLY A 165 -3.52 -17.26 4.51
C GLY A 165 -2.92 -16.05 3.77
N GLY A 166 -1.87 -15.45 4.32
CA GLY A 166 -1.20 -14.26 3.76
C GLY A 166 -1.88 -12.91 4.03
N ARG A 167 -3.10 -12.90 4.59
CA ARG A 167 -3.82 -11.65 4.87
C ARG A 167 -3.19 -10.84 6.02
N PRO A 168 -3.28 -9.50 5.97
CA PRO A 168 -2.77 -8.64 7.03
C PRO A 168 -3.61 -8.80 8.30
N VAL A 169 -3.11 -8.27 9.41
CA VAL A 169 -3.95 -8.03 10.59
C VAL A 169 -4.70 -6.71 10.33
N PRO A 170 -6.04 -6.69 10.32
CA PRO A 170 -6.79 -5.47 10.09
C PRO A 170 -6.63 -4.52 11.28
N TYR A 171 -6.52 -3.22 11.00
CA TYR A 171 -6.54 -2.21 12.05
C TYR A 171 -7.96 -2.01 12.58
N GLU A 172 -8.11 -2.14 13.89
CA GLU A 172 -9.35 -1.83 14.59
C GLU A 172 -9.25 -0.42 15.16
N GLN A 173 -9.98 0.53 14.56
CA GLN A 173 -10.06 1.87 15.11
C GLN A 173 -10.67 1.81 16.52
N TYR A 174 -10.06 2.55 17.45
CA TYR A 174 -10.60 2.68 18.79
C TYR A 174 -12.02 3.24 18.75
N LYS A 175 -12.95 2.52 19.37
CA LYS A 175 -14.33 2.97 19.58
C LYS A 175 -14.56 3.11 21.08
N PRO A 176 -14.76 4.34 21.60
CA PRO A 176 -15.03 4.51 23.01
C PRO A 176 -16.31 3.75 23.39
N LYS A 177 -16.27 3.04 24.52
CA LYS A 177 -17.47 2.43 25.09
C LYS A 177 -18.46 3.56 25.43
N LYS A 178 -19.70 3.42 24.96
CA LYS A 178 -20.81 4.31 25.32
C LYS A 178 -21.12 4.22 26.80
#